data_AF-A0AAJ3HPN7-F1
#
_entry.id   AF-A0AAJ3HPN7-F1
#
_cell.length_a   1.000
_cell.length_b   1.000
_cell.length_c   1.000
_cell.angle_alpha   90.00
_cell.angle_beta   90.00
_cell.angle_gamma   90.00
#
_symmetry.space_group_name_H-M   'P 1'
#
loop_
_entity.id
_entity.type
_entity.pdbx_description
1 polymer ?
#
loop_
_entity_poly.entity_id
_entity_poly.type
_entity_poly.pdbx_seq_one_letter_code
_entity_poly.pdbx_strand_id
1 'polypeptide(L)'
;MNLTAKQFELFAGIMYDPLSYIHSSYPTLASTSDHSVWQKLANSKLINQYNLMTELDCPINSITEKIINYWHLLPRCALFLGYFYSRNSILLSENYYRLDKSLQAFLSLYPIVNINNDNQFQGVPPLTIGYHLLFHFISTISLALSQRFIFLFDIQMSQITLSDSPVLSHSLFLLVLNYAALTA
;
A
#
# COMPACT_ATOMS: atom_id res chain seq x y z
N MET A 1 23.30 1.82 -9.86
CA MET A 1 22.73 3.18 -9.78
C MET A 1 22.82 3.59 -8.32
N ASN A 2 23.40 4.75 -8.01
CA ASN A 2 23.54 5.19 -6.60
C ASN A 2 22.27 5.94 -6.18
N LEU A 3 21.71 5.58 -5.02
CA LEU A 3 20.59 6.30 -4.42
C LEU A 3 21.02 7.74 -4.10
N THR A 4 20.16 8.71 -4.35
CA THR A 4 20.34 10.06 -3.80
C THR A 4 20.23 10.01 -2.27
N ALA A 5 20.81 11.00 -1.56
CA ALA A 5 20.75 11.06 -0.10
C ALA A 5 19.30 10.99 0.44
N LYS A 6 18.38 11.72 -0.20
CA LYS A 6 16.95 11.70 0.14
C LYS A 6 16.32 10.31 -0.06
N GLN A 7 16.64 9.64 -1.17
CA GLN A 7 16.13 8.30 -1.42
C GLN A 7 16.69 7.29 -0.42
N PHE A 8 17.95 7.45 -0.01
CA PHE A 8 18.56 6.63 1.03
C PHE A 8 17.87 6.82 2.38
N GLU A 9 17.55 8.06 2.77
CA GLU A 9 16.81 8.34 4.01
C GLU A 9 15.41 7.72 4.00
N LEU A 10 14.65 7.90 2.91
CA LEU A 10 13.32 7.30 2.76
C LEU A 10 13.40 5.77 2.82
N PHE A 11 14.36 5.19 2.11
CA PHE A 11 14.62 3.76 2.14
C PHE A 11 14.96 3.27 3.55
N ALA A 12 15.87 3.95 4.26
CA ALA A 12 16.24 3.61 5.62
C ALA A 12 15.06 3.72 6.59
N GLY A 13 14.19 4.72 6.40
CA GLY A 13 12.95 4.86 7.16
C GLY A 13 12.02 3.66 6.96
N ILE A 14 11.81 3.23 5.71
CA ILE A 14 11.02 2.02 5.43
C ILE A 14 11.68 0.79 6.05
N MET A 15 13.00 0.62 5.88
CA MET A 15 13.68 -0.60 6.30
C MET A 15 13.86 -0.72 7.81
N TYR A 16 14.16 0.36 8.50
CA TYR A 16 14.64 0.34 9.88
C TYR A 16 13.78 1.14 10.86
N ASP A 17 12.77 1.87 10.38
CA ASP A 17 11.85 2.65 11.21
C ASP A 17 10.37 2.25 11.00
N PRO A 18 10.00 0.97 11.21
CA PRO A 18 8.61 0.52 11.05
C PRO A 18 7.61 1.26 11.93
N LEU A 19 8.02 1.75 13.10
CA LEU A 19 7.17 2.51 14.01
C LEU A 19 6.62 3.79 13.35
N SER A 20 7.35 4.38 12.40
CA SER A 20 6.94 5.62 11.71
C SER A 20 5.71 5.45 10.82
N TYR A 21 5.42 4.23 10.36
CA TYR A 21 4.35 3.97 9.39
C TYR A 21 3.42 2.80 9.77
N ILE A 22 3.70 2.08 10.86
CA ILE A 22 2.86 0.98 11.31
C ILE A 22 1.47 1.47 11.71
N HIS A 23 0.45 0.71 11.32
CA HIS A 23 -0.93 0.98 11.66
C HIS A 23 -1.15 0.85 13.18
N SER A 24 -2.02 1.69 13.73
CA SER A 24 -2.26 1.77 15.18
C SER A 24 -2.87 0.51 15.80
N SER A 25 -3.36 -0.42 14.98
CA SER A 25 -3.87 -1.72 15.44
C SER A 25 -2.77 -2.66 15.95
N TYR A 26 -1.50 -2.39 15.62
CA TYR A 26 -0.39 -3.23 16.06
C TYR A 26 0.05 -2.83 17.48
N PRO A 27 0.27 -3.79 18.39
CA PRO A 27 0.80 -3.49 19.70
C PRO A 27 2.28 -3.11 19.59
N THR A 28 2.61 -1.87 19.93
CA THR A 28 3.99 -1.36 19.94
C THR A 28 4.47 -1.09 21.37
N LEU A 29 5.79 -1.18 21.58
CA LEU A 29 6.40 -0.84 22.88
C LEU A 29 6.49 0.67 23.15
N ALA A 30 6.41 1.47 22.09
CA ALA A 30 6.53 2.92 22.12
C ALA A 30 5.68 3.53 21.00
N SER A 31 5.48 4.83 21.09
CA SER A 31 4.86 5.69 20.10
C SER A 31 5.90 6.58 19.41
N THR A 32 5.54 7.21 18.31
CA THR A 32 6.39 8.19 17.61
C THR A 32 6.62 9.47 18.41
N SER A 33 5.86 9.71 19.49
CA SER A 33 6.06 10.83 20.42
C SER A 33 7.02 10.52 21.57
N ASP A 34 7.43 9.26 21.76
CA ASP A 34 8.33 8.87 22.86
C ASP A 34 9.78 9.26 22.59
N HIS A 35 10.64 9.15 23.61
CA HIS A 35 12.08 9.43 23.47
C HIS A 35 12.73 8.50 22.42
N SER A 36 13.72 9.02 21.66
CA SER A 36 14.35 8.32 20.53
C SER A 36 14.90 6.93 20.86
N VAL A 37 15.38 6.72 22.09
CA VAL A 37 15.84 5.40 22.58
C VAL A 37 14.70 4.39 22.58
N TRP A 38 13.51 4.77 23.06
CA TRP A 38 12.33 3.89 23.08
C TRP A 38 11.82 3.59 21.67
N GLN A 39 11.87 4.58 20.78
CA GLN A 39 11.54 4.38 19.36
C GLN A 39 12.46 3.35 18.70
N LYS A 40 13.79 3.48 18.89
CA LYS A 40 14.78 2.52 18.37
C LYS A 40 14.57 1.10 18.92
N LEU A 41 14.26 0.97 20.21
CA LEU A 41 13.95 -0.31 20.83
C LEU A 41 12.66 -0.92 20.26
N ALA A 42 11.61 -0.12 20.07
CA ALA A 42 10.37 -0.56 19.46
C ALA A 42 10.58 -1.03 18.01
N ASN A 43 11.34 -0.28 17.21
CA ASN A 43 11.70 -0.66 15.84
C ASN A 43 12.49 -1.98 15.79
N SER A 44 13.51 -2.13 16.62
CA SER A 44 14.29 -3.38 16.71
C SER A 44 13.41 -4.56 17.13
N LYS A 45 12.50 -4.36 18.08
CA LYS A 45 11.55 -5.41 18.48
C LYS A 45 10.61 -5.78 17.33
N LEU A 46 10.05 -4.80 16.60
CA LEU A 46 9.17 -5.08 15.45
C LEU A 46 9.90 -5.89 14.37
N ILE A 47 11.14 -5.50 14.03
CA ILE A 47 11.98 -6.22 13.06
C ILE A 47 12.18 -7.68 13.50
N ASN A 48 12.53 -7.91 14.77
CA ASN A 48 12.78 -9.26 15.28
C ASN A 48 11.49 -10.08 15.43
N GLN A 49 10.42 -9.49 15.96
CA GLN A 49 9.15 -10.17 16.22
C GLN A 49 8.51 -10.70 14.93
N TYR A 50 8.61 -9.93 13.84
CA TYR A 50 8.05 -10.29 12.55
C TYR A 50 9.09 -10.84 11.55
N ASN A 51 10.32 -11.10 12.01
CA ASN A 51 11.43 -11.59 11.18
C ASN A 51 11.60 -10.80 9.87
N LEU A 52 11.56 -9.47 9.96
CA LEU A 52 11.66 -8.60 8.78
C LEU A 52 13.06 -8.68 8.20
N MET A 53 13.15 -8.87 6.88
CA MET A 53 14.42 -8.83 6.16
C MET A 53 15.06 -7.45 6.32
N THR A 54 16.34 -7.42 6.69
CA THR A 54 17.11 -6.18 6.90
C THR A 54 17.91 -5.76 5.67
N GLU A 55 17.98 -6.61 4.66
CA GLU A 55 18.64 -6.38 3.38
C GLU A 55 17.61 -6.10 2.30
N LEU A 56 18.00 -5.29 1.30
CA LEU A 56 17.20 -5.10 0.11
C LEU A 56 17.44 -6.24 -0.86
N ASP A 57 16.36 -6.88 -1.29
CA ASP A 57 16.36 -8.03 -2.19
C ASP A 57 15.94 -7.69 -3.62
N CYS A 58 15.96 -6.40 -3.99
CA CYS A 58 15.54 -5.94 -5.32
C CYS A 58 16.43 -4.83 -5.88
N PRO A 59 16.52 -4.71 -7.22
CA PRO A 59 17.21 -3.58 -7.84
C PRO A 59 16.41 -2.28 -7.68
N ILE A 60 17.13 -1.18 -7.51
CA ILE A 60 16.55 0.17 -7.58
C ILE A 60 16.29 0.51 -9.06
N ASN A 61 15.02 0.43 -9.45
CA ASN A 61 14.52 0.86 -10.76
C ASN A 61 13.38 1.89 -10.57
N SER A 62 12.84 2.41 -11.66
CA SER A 62 11.81 3.47 -11.61
C SER A 62 10.55 3.07 -10.82
N ILE A 63 10.14 1.80 -10.82
CA ILE A 63 8.99 1.32 -10.04
C ILE A 63 9.35 1.24 -8.56
N THR A 64 10.48 0.62 -8.21
CA THR A 64 10.95 0.53 -6.82
C THR A 64 11.15 1.92 -6.21
N GLU A 65 11.71 2.86 -6.98
CA GLU A 65 11.85 4.26 -6.56
C GLU A 65 10.50 4.91 -6.28
N LYS A 66 9.48 4.66 -7.11
CA LYS A 66 8.13 5.18 -6.89
C LYS A 66 7.51 4.59 -5.63
N ILE A 67 7.67 3.29 -5.39
CA ILE A 67 7.19 2.64 -4.16
C ILE A 67 7.84 3.28 -2.93
N ILE A 68 9.17 3.45 -2.93
CA ILE A 68 9.91 4.05 -1.80
C ILE A 68 9.48 5.51 -1.58
N ASN A 69 9.43 6.31 -2.65
CA ASN A 69 9.13 7.74 -2.55
C ASN A 69 7.71 8.03 -2.07
N TYR A 70 6.76 7.14 -2.35
CA TYR A 70 5.35 7.33 -2.05
C TYR A 70 4.80 6.26 -1.10
N TRP A 71 5.66 5.69 -0.25
CA TRP A 71 5.31 4.60 0.66
C TRP A 71 4.06 4.88 1.49
N HIS A 72 3.97 6.08 2.06
CA HIS A 72 2.83 6.53 2.87
C HIS A 72 1.52 6.66 2.09
N LEU A 73 1.56 6.74 0.74
CA LEU A 73 0.37 6.82 -0.11
C LEU A 73 -0.15 5.45 -0.54
N LEU A 74 0.60 4.37 -0.30
CA LEU A 74 0.20 3.04 -0.74
C LEU A 74 -1.16 2.57 -0.19
N PRO A 75 -1.57 2.89 1.06
CA PRO A 75 -2.94 2.60 1.53
C PRO A 75 -4.02 3.34 0.73
N ARG A 76 -3.73 4.58 0.30
CA ARG A 76 -4.63 5.34 -0.57
C ARG A 76 -4.71 4.72 -1.97
N CYS A 77 -3.57 4.31 -2.52
CA CYS A 77 -3.53 3.57 -3.78
C CYS A 77 -4.34 2.26 -3.69
N ALA A 78 -4.25 1.53 -2.57
CA ALA A 78 -5.06 0.34 -2.31
C ALA A 78 -6.55 0.69 -2.37
N LEU A 79 -6.99 1.71 -1.64
CA LEU A 79 -8.40 2.13 -1.67
C LEU A 79 -8.89 2.43 -3.09
N PHE A 80 -8.09 3.16 -3.87
CA PHE A 80 -8.42 3.55 -5.24
C PHE A 80 -8.54 2.34 -6.16
N LEU A 81 -7.54 1.45 -6.13
CA LEU A 81 -7.58 0.18 -6.87
C LEU A 81 -8.76 -0.68 -6.44
N GLY A 82 -9.05 -0.72 -5.15
CA GLY A 82 -10.18 -1.43 -4.58
C GLY A 82 -11.51 -1.04 -5.22
N TYR A 83 -11.80 0.26 -5.22
CA TYR A 83 -12.99 0.81 -5.88
C TYR A 83 -12.96 0.59 -7.39
N PHE A 84 -11.79 0.70 -8.00
CA PHE A 84 -11.59 0.48 -9.42
C PHE A 84 -11.82 -0.98 -9.85
N TYR A 85 -11.66 -1.96 -8.96
CA TYR A 85 -11.92 -3.37 -9.25
C TYR A 85 -13.28 -3.85 -8.73
N SER A 86 -14.01 -3.03 -7.96
CA SER A 86 -15.30 -3.38 -7.36
C SER A 86 -16.43 -2.45 -7.81
N ARG A 87 -16.58 -2.24 -9.12
CA ARG A 87 -17.58 -1.35 -9.75
C ARG A 87 -18.98 -1.40 -9.12
N ASN A 88 -19.46 -2.60 -8.85
CA ASN A 88 -20.81 -2.84 -8.35
C ASN A 88 -21.02 -2.35 -6.92
N SER A 89 -19.93 -2.19 -6.13
CA SER A 89 -20.00 -1.57 -4.81
C SER A 89 -20.36 -0.07 -4.88
N ILE A 90 -20.04 0.59 -6.00
CA ILE A 90 -20.20 2.03 -6.20
C ILE A 90 -21.51 2.34 -6.92
N LEU A 91 -21.80 1.65 -8.02
CA LEU A 91 -22.96 1.94 -8.88
C LEU A 91 -24.31 1.74 -8.19
N LEU A 92 -24.36 0.96 -7.11
CA LEU A 92 -25.59 0.64 -6.39
C LEU A 92 -25.79 1.48 -5.11
N SER A 93 -24.91 2.43 -4.80
CA SER A 93 -25.00 3.20 -3.56
C SER A 93 -24.82 4.70 -3.78
N GLU A 94 -25.57 5.52 -3.02
CA GLU A 94 -25.39 6.98 -2.91
C GLU A 94 -23.98 7.40 -2.42
N ASN A 95 -23.08 6.44 -2.23
CA ASN A 95 -21.74 6.63 -1.71
C ASN A 95 -20.77 7.26 -2.72
N TYR A 96 -21.03 7.21 -4.04
CA TYR A 96 -20.10 7.79 -5.02
C TYR A 96 -19.84 9.28 -4.78
N TYR A 97 -20.90 10.06 -4.53
CA TYR A 97 -20.78 11.50 -4.29
C TYR A 97 -20.14 11.85 -2.94
N ARG A 98 -19.99 10.86 -2.05
CA ARG A 98 -19.29 11.01 -0.76
C ARG A 98 -17.79 10.69 -0.85
N LEU A 99 -17.34 10.11 -1.96
CA LEU A 99 -15.92 9.83 -2.20
C LEU A 99 -15.13 11.13 -2.40
N ASP A 100 -13.82 11.11 -2.13
CA ASP A 100 -12.97 12.26 -2.41
C ASP A 100 -12.86 12.54 -3.92
N LYS A 101 -12.64 13.80 -4.29
CA LYS A 101 -12.63 14.23 -5.70
C LYS A 101 -11.57 13.52 -6.54
N SER A 102 -10.42 13.17 -5.97
CA SER A 102 -9.36 12.48 -6.72
C SER A 102 -9.72 11.02 -6.99
N LEU A 103 -10.39 10.36 -6.05
CA LEU A 103 -10.96 9.04 -6.27
C LEU A 103 -12.07 9.08 -7.31
N GLN A 104 -12.98 10.05 -7.23
CA GLN A 104 -14.02 10.24 -8.26
C GLN A 104 -13.41 10.44 -9.66
N ALA A 105 -12.37 11.28 -9.77
CA ALA A 105 -11.66 11.51 -11.03
C ALA A 105 -10.96 10.24 -11.53
N PHE A 106 -10.31 9.48 -10.65
CA PHE A 106 -9.70 8.20 -11.02
C PHE A 106 -10.74 7.21 -11.52
N LEU A 107 -11.88 7.11 -10.85
CA LEU A 107 -12.99 6.22 -11.24
C LEU A 107 -13.67 6.67 -12.54
N SER A 108 -13.57 7.94 -12.94
CA SER A 108 -14.07 8.39 -14.24
C SER A 108 -13.33 7.76 -15.43
N LEU A 109 -12.16 7.16 -15.19
CA LEU A 109 -11.36 6.45 -16.20
C LEU A 109 -11.86 5.04 -16.51
N TYR A 110 -12.85 4.53 -15.76
CA TYR A 110 -13.40 3.18 -15.93
C TYR A 110 -13.76 2.82 -17.39
N PRO A 111 -14.44 3.68 -18.17
CA PRO A 111 -14.80 3.36 -19.54
C PRO A 111 -13.60 3.18 -20.48
N ILE A 112 -12.45 3.73 -20.11
CA ILE A 112 -11.23 3.74 -20.93
C ILE A 112 -10.37 2.51 -20.61
N VAL A 113 -10.33 2.10 -19.34
CA VAL A 113 -9.51 0.99 -18.87
C VAL A 113 -10.41 -0.25 -18.77
N ASN A 114 -10.41 -1.05 -19.84
CA ASN A 114 -11.29 -2.21 -20.03
C ASN A 114 -10.96 -3.38 -19.07
N ILE A 115 -11.31 -3.25 -17.79
CA ILE A 115 -11.19 -4.32 -16.79
C ILE A 115 -12.52 -5.07 -16.67
N ASN A 116 -12.58 -6.26 -17.24
CA ASN A 116 -13.75 -7.15 -17.14
C ASN A 116 -13.67 -8.02 -15.88
N ASN A 117 -14.00 -7.44 -14.71
CA ASN A 117 -14.05 -8.16 -13.43
C ASN A 117 -15.46 -8.13 -12.80
N ASP A 118 -16.49 -7.96 -13.63
CA ASP A 118 -17.86 -7.81 -13.16
C ASP A 118 -18.26 -9.02 -12.27
N ASN A 119 -18.64 -8.71 -11.03
CA ASN A 119 -19.04 -9.62 -9.95
C ASN A 119 -17.95 -10.43 -9.22
N GLN A 120 -16.69 -10.42 -9.67
CA GLN A 120 -15.63 -11.23 -9.04
C GLN A 120 -15.43 -10.89 -7.55
N PHE A 121 -15.59 -9.62 -7.19
CA PHE A 121 -15.36 -9.11 -5.83
C PHE A 121 -16.62 -8.57 -5.15
N GLN A 122 -17.80 -9.08 -5.54
CA GLN A 122 -19.05 -8.63 -4.93
C GLN A 122 -19.07 -8.94 -3.43
N GLY A 123 -19.37 -7.94 -2.60
CA GLY A 123 -19.41 -8.07 -1.15
C GLY A 123 -18.05 -7.99 -0.45
N VAL A 124 -16.94 -7.92 -1.20
CA VAL A 124 -15.61 -7.71 -0.63
C VAL A 124 -15.38 -6.20 -0.43
N PRO A 125 -14.90 -5.74 0.74
CA PRO A 125 -14.56 -4.34 0.94
C PRO A 125 -13.51 -3.86 -0.07
N PRO A 126 -13.68 -2.68 -0.69
CA PRO A 126 -12.74 -2.16 -1.69
C PRO A 126 -11.28 -2.18 -1.22
N LEU A 127 -11.02 -1.71 0.01
CA LEU A 127 -9.67 -1.65 0.55
C LEU A 127 -8.97 -3.02 0.57
N THR A 128 -9.70 -4.10 0.86
CA THR A 128 -9.17 -5.47 0.87
C THR A 128 -8.71 -5.90 -0.53
N ILE A 129 -9.50 -5.61 -1.56
CA ILE A 129 -9.15 -5.93 -2.95
C ILE A 129 -7.86 -5.20 -3.36
N GLY A 130 -7.80 -3.90 -3.07
CA GLY A 130 -6.63 -3.08 -3.36
C GLY A 130 -5.38 -3.47 -2.58
N TYR A 131 -5.56 -3.88 -1.32
CA TYR A 131 -4.49 -4.42 -0.48
C TYR A 131 -3.87 -5.64 -1.15
N HIS A 132 -4.67 -6.63 -1.57
CA HIS A 132 -4.14 -7.83 -2.23
C HIS A 132 -3.49 -7.53 -3.58
N LEU A 133 -4.07 -6.62 -4.38
CA LEU A 133 -3.47 -6.15 -5.64
C LEU A 133 -2.06 -5.61 -5.42
N LEU A 134 -1.90 -4.68 -4.48
CA LEU A 134 -0.61 -4.06 -4.19
C LEU A 134 0.34 -5.01 -3.47
N PHE A 135 -0.14 -5.82 -2.54
CA PHE A 135 0.67 -6.80 -1.84
C PHE A 135 1.28 -7.79 -2.84
N HIS A 136 0.47 -8.36 -3.74
CA HIS A 136 0.96 -9.27 -4.76
C HIS A 136 1.96 -8.57 -5.69
N PHE A 137 1.62 -7.38 -6.19
CA PHE A 137 2.50 -6.56 -7.03
C PHE A 137 3.86 -6.29 -6.37
N ILE A 138 3.87 -5.80 -5.13
CA ILE A 138 5.10 -5.50 -4.39
C ILE A 138 5.87 -6.78 -4.07
N SER A 139 5.19 -7.89 -3.75
CA SER A 139 5.84 -9.18 -3.47
C SER A 139 6.60 -9.73 -4.68
N THR A 140 6.15 -9.43 -5.90
CA THR A 140 6.90 -9.80 -7.12
C THR A 140 8.15 -8.97 -7.34
N ILE A 141 8.27 -7.82 -6.68
CA ILE A 141 9.41 -6.90 -6.77
C ILE A 141 10.39 -7.17 -5.64
N SER A 142 9.90 -7.28 -4.40
CA SER A 142 10.69 -7.39 -3.18
C SER A 142 9.90 -8.03 -2.04
N LEU A 143 10.45 -9.10 -1.47
CA LEU A 143 9.93 -9.71 -0.25
C LEU A 143 10.11 -8.74 0.94
N ALA A 144 11.27 -8.07 1.03
CA ALA A 144 11.55 -7.14 2.12
C ALA A 144 10.56 -5.96 2.18
N LEU A 145 10.15 -5.43 1.02
CA LEU A 145 9.12 -4.39 0.95
C LEU A 145 7.74 -4.97 1.22
N SER A 146 7.38 -6.13 0.66
CA SER A 146 6.04 -6.69 0.87
C SER A 146 5.78 -7.05 2.34
N GLN A 147 6.79 -7.54 3.08
CA GLN A 147 6.70 -7.75 4.54
C GLN A 147 6.33 -6.46 5.29
N ARG A 148 6.88 -5.32 4.87
CA ARG A 148 6.65 -4.02 5.50
C ARG A 148 5.37 -3.35 5.06
N PHE A 149 4.96 -3.59 3.82
CA PHE A 149 3.71 -3.08 3.27
C PHE A 149 2.52 -3.52 4.12
N ILE A 150 2.55 -4.74 4.68
CA ILE A 150 1.50 -5.28 5.56
C ILE A 150 1.21 -4.32 6.72
N PHE A 151 2.25 -3.73 7.33
CA PHE A 151 2.11 -2.84 8.48
C PHE A 151 1.41 -1.52 8.18
N LEU A 152 1.25 -1.15 6.91
CA LEU A 152 0.50 0.06 6.55
C LEU A 152 -1.02 -0.08 6.76
N PHE A 153 -1.50 -1.29 7.04
CA PHE A 153 -2.92 -1.63 7.14
C PHE A 153 -3.25 -2.19 8.51
N ASP A 154 -4.54 -2.33 8.80
CA ASP A 154 -4.99 -3.00 10.00
C ASP A 154 -4.44 -4.44 10.09
N ILE A 155 -4.09 -4.88 11.31
CA ILE A 155 -3.54 -6.22 11.59
C ILE A 155 -4.46 -7.35 11.13
N GLN A 156 -5.76 -7.11 11.05
CA GLN A 156 -6.74 -8.08 10.56
C GLN A 156 -6.73 -8.18 9.03
N MET A 157 -6.22 -7.17 8.30
CA MET A 157 -6.25 -7.13 6.84
C MET A 157 -5.48 -8.29 6.21
N SER A 158 -4.32 -8.65 6.78
CA SER A 158 -3.51 -9.77 6.28
C SER A 158 -4.14 -11.15 6.48
N GLN A 159 -5.20 -11.24 7.30
CA GLN A 159 -5.90 -12.50 7.57
C GLN A 159 -7.02 -12.77 6.57
N ILE A 160 -7.48 -11.74 5.84
CA ILE A 160 -8.51 -11.87 4.83
C ILE A 160 -7.88 -12.52 3.60
N THR A 161 -8.52 -13.54 3.05
CA THR A 161 -8.08 -14.21 1.83
C THR A 161 -9.00 -13.83 0.67
N LEU A 162 -8.39 -13.54 -0.47
CA LEU A 162 -9.09 -13.32 -1.72
C LEU A 162 -8.92 -14.59 -2.56
N SER A 163 -10.03 -15.21 -2.99
CA SER A 163 -10.00 -16.47 -3.73
C SER A 163 -9.22 -16.37 -5.05
N ASP A 164 -9.32 -15.22 -5.71
CA ASP A 164 -8.53 -14.88 -6.90
C ASP A 164 -7.86 -13.52 -6.67
N SER A 165 -6.54 -13.47 -6.78
CA SER A 165 -5.82 -12.19 -6.73
C SER A 165 -5.69 -11.61 -8.13
N PRO A 166 -6.36 -10.50 -8.45
CA PRO A 166 -6.19 -9.88 -9.75
C PRO A 166 -4.76 -9.37 -9.91
N VAL A 167 -4.26 -9.34 -11.15
CA VAL A 167 -2.91 -8.86 -11.46
C VAL A 167 -2.95 -7.35 -11.67
N LEU A 168 -2.04 -6.64 -10.99
CA LEU A 168 -1.83 -5.21 -11.18
C LEU A 168 -0.74 -4.98 -12.24
N SER A 169 -1.09 -4.28 -13.32
CA SER A 169 -0.09 -3.88 -14.32
C SER A 169 0.73 -2.68 -13.84
N HIS A 170 1.98 -2.56 -14.33
CA HIS A 170 2.86 -1.43 -14.00
C HIS A 170 2.22 -0.07 -14.37
N SER A 171 1.56 0.00 -15.53
CA SER A 171 0.90 1.23 -16.00
C SER A 171 -0.26 1.63 -15.09
N LEU A 172 -1.06 0.67 -14.64
CA LEU A 172 -2.17 0.96 -13.72
C LEU A 172 -1.66 1.35 -12.33
N PHE A 173 -0.58 0.73 -11.85
CA PHE A 173 0.10 1.15 -10.61
C PHE A 173 0.58 2.61 -10.69
N LEU A 174 1.28 2.98 -11.77
CA LEU A 174 1.75 4.35 -11.95
C LEU A 174 0.59 5.35 -12.08
N LEU A 175 -0.48 4.96 -12.78
CA LEU A 175 -1.67 5.79 -12.93
C LEU A 175 -2.33 6.06 -11.57
N VAL A 176 -2.63 5.00 -10.80
CA VAL A 176 -3.27 5.18 -9.49
C VAL A 176 -2.39 5.97 -8.53
N LEU A 177 -1.07 5.76 -8.58
CA LEU A 177 -0.12 6.50 -7.76
C LEU A 177 -0.15 8.00 -8.06
N ASN A 178 -0.19 8.38 -9.33
CA ASN A 178 -0.30 9.78 -9.72
C ASN A 178 -1.62 10.40 -9.21
N TYR A 179 -2.74 9.68 -9.32
CA TYR A 179 -4.03 10.16 -8.81
C TYR A 179 -4.07 10.27 -7.28
N ALA A 180 -3.49 9.31 -6.56
CA ALA A 180 -3.38 9.36 -5.11
C ALA A 180 -2.50 10.53 -4.64
N ALA A 181 -1.46 10.88 -5.40
CA ALA A 181 -0.55 11.98 -5.10
C ALA A 181 -1.09 13.38 -5.45
N LEU A 182 -2.04 13.50 -6.39
CA LEU A 182 -2.59 14.80 -6.82
C LEU A 182 -3.28 15.61 -5.70
N THR A 183 -3.64 14.97 -4.60
CA THR A 183 -4.36 15.60 -3.47
C THR A 183 -3.83 15.15 -2.10
N ALA A 184 -2.58 14.68 -2.07
CA ALA A 184 -1.87 14.30 -0.84
C ALA A 184 -1.09 15.47 -0.25
#